data_AF-U2LZR4-F1
#
_entry.id   AF-U2LZR4-F1
#
_cell.length_a   1.000
_cell.length_b   1.000
_cell.length_c   1.000
_cell.angle_alpha   90.00
_cell.angle_beta   90.00
_cell.angle_gamma   90.00
#
_symmetry.space_group_name_H-M   'P 1'
#
loop_
_entity.id
_entity.type
_entity.pdbx_description
1 polymer ?
#
loop_
_entity_poly.entity_id
_entity_poly.type
_entity_poly.pdbx_seq_one_letter_code
_entity_poly.pdbx_strand_id
1 'polypeptide(L)'
;MQNGKKSGNPLYIYENSGIIKEYPSSEGGRIFMYDKTMTFSVNDEKEIEMKKTLMLVYDALTKKGYNPVNQIVGYILSEDPTYITTYNNARSLIRHIDRDELLQALVKSYLHQ
;
A
#
# COMPACT_ATOMS: atom_id res chain seq x y z
N MET A 1 -40.37 -6.53 -20.97
CA MET A 1 -40.21 -5.42 -20.02
C MET A 1 -38.95 -5.66 -19.21
N GLN A 2 -38.17 -4.60 -19.02
CA GLN A 2 -36.77 -4.59 -18.61
C GLN A 2 -36.57 -4.87 -17.11
N ASN A 3 -35.27 -5.05 -16.77
CA ASN A 3 -34.59 -4.99 -15.47
C ASN A 3 -34.09 -6.37 -15.02
N GLY A 4 -32.81 -6.71 -15.07
CA GLY A 4 -31.59 -5.90 -15.11
C GLY A 4 -30.61 -6.61 -14.19
N LYS A 5 -29.95 -7.66 -14.70
CA LYS A 5 -28.89 -8.35 -13.96
C LYS A 5 -27.84 -7.30 -13.60
N LYS A 6 -27.73 -6.96 -12.31
CA LYS A 6 -26.61 -6.16 -11.81
C LYS A 6 -25.36 -6.99 -12.06
N SER A 7 -24.68 -6.67 -13.15
CA SER A 7 -23.32 -7.09 -13.44
C SER A 7 -22.48 -6.80 -12.21
N GLY A 8 -22.02 -7.84 -11.52
CA GLY A 8 -20.95 -7.68 -10.56
C GLY A 8 -19.76 -7.11 -11.32
N ASN A 9 -19.30 -5.91 -10.94
CA ASN A 9 -18.09 -5.37 -11.53
C ASN A 9 -16.94 -6.36 -11.27
N PRO A 10 -16.13 -6.69 -12.28
CA PRO A 10 -14.98 -7.57 -12.08
C PRO A 10 -14.05 -6.99 -11.03
N LEU A 11 -13.49 -7.85 -10.18
CA LEU A 11 -12.49 -7.43 -9.21
C LEU A 11 -11.15 -7.31 -9.93
N TYR A 12 -10.67 -6.07 -10.12
CA TYR A 12 -9.39 -5.79 -10.76
C TYR A 12 -8.30 -5.61 -9.71
N ILE A 13 -7.20 -6.36 -9.86
CA ILE A 13 -5.93 -6.09 -9.19
C ILE A 13 -5.00 -5.39 -10.18
N TYR A 14 -4.47 -4.25 -9.77
CA TYR A 14 -3.55 -3.44 -10.55
C TYR A 14 -2.13 -3.59 -10.02
N GLU A 15 -1.18 -3.81 -10.91
CA GLU A 15 0.23 -3.60 -10.66
C GLU A 15 0.80 -2.65 -11.73
N ASN A 16 1.99 -2.10 -11.51
CA ASN A 16 2.59 -0.96 -12.24
C ASN A 16 2.69 -1.09 -13.78
N SER A 17 2.28 -2.23 -14.36
CA SER A 17 2.26 -2.51 -15.79
C SER A 17 0.86 -2.78 -16.40
N GLY A 18 -0.24 -2.61 -15.65
CA GLY A 18 -1.62 -2.74 -16.16
C GLY A 18 -2.42 -3.93 -15.59
N ILE A 19 -3.57 -4.25 -16.21
CA ILE A 19 -4.48 -5.32 -15.76
C ILE A 19 -3.83 -6.68 -15.99
N ILE A 20 -3.58 -7.44 -14.91
CA ILE A 20 -2.94 -8.76 -14.96
C ILE A 20 -3.92 -9.94 -15.04
N LYS A 21 -5.20 -9.76 -14.64
CA LYS A 21 -6.20 -10.84 -14.78
C LYS A 21 -7.64 -10.35 -14.56
N GLU A 22 -8.54 -10.85 -15.40
CA GLU A 22 -9.99 -10.69 -15.25
C GLU A 22 -10.56 -11.94 -14.57
N TYR A 23 -11.28 -11.76 -13.46
CA TYR A 23 -11.97 -12.85 -12.77
C TYR A 23 -13.48 -12.69 -12.96
N PRO A 24 -14.18 -13.71 -13.50
CA PRO A 24 -15.63 -13.67 -13.58
C PRO A 24 -16.24 -13.68 -12.18
N SER A 25 -17.21 -12.80 -11.94
CA SER A 25 -17.97 -12.75 -10.69
C SER A 25 -18.70 -14.08 -10.47
N SER A 26 -18.21 -14.84 -9.49
CA SER A 26 -18.71 -16.10 -8.93
C SER A 26 -20.13 -16.52 -9.34
N GLU A 27 -20.25 -17.67 -10.02
CA GLU A 27 -21.41 -18.54 -9.89
C GLU A 27 -21.02 -19.75 -9.03
N GLY A 28 -21.73 -19.96 -7.91
CA GLY A 28 -21.73 -21.25 -7.21
C GLY A 28 -20.51 -21.59 -6.35
N GLY A 29 -20.31 -20.85 -5.25
CA GLY A 29 -19.91 -21.46 -3.97
C GLY A 29 -18.66 -22.35 -3.91
N ARG A 30 -17.59 -22.05 -4.65
CA ARG A 30 -16.27 -22.65 -4.41
C ARG A 30 -15.20 -21.56 -4.29
N ILE A 31 -14.62 -21.44 -3.10
CA ILE A 31 -13.38 -20.70 -2.89
C ILE A 31 -12.29 -21.50 -3.61
N PHE A 32 -11.74 -20.97 -4.70
CA PHE A 32 -10.52 -21.51 -5.28
C PHE A 32 -9.38 -21.22 -4.30
N MET A 33 -9.08 -22.19 -3.45
CA MET A 33 -7.84 -22.22 -2.69
C MET A 33 -6.71 -22.33 -3.73
N TYR A 34 -5.95 -21.24 -3.92
CA TYR A 34 -4.72 -21.30 -4.69
C TYR A 34 -3.73 -22.20 -3.92
N ASP A 35 -3.60 -23.46 -4.35
CA ASP A 35 -2.56 -24.38 -3.90
C ASP A 35 -1.22 -24.02 -4.56
N LYS A 36 -0.73 -22.84 -4.24
CA LYS A 36 0.70 -22.52 -4.29
C LYS A 36 1.05 -22.12 -2.87
N THR A 37 1.81 -22.97 -2.19
CA THR A 37 2.52 -22.60 -0.98
C THR A 37 3.53 -21.51 -1.36
N MET A 38 3.07 -20.25 -1.40
CA MET A 38 3.96 -19.10 -1.42
C MET A 38 4.67 -19.13 -0.08
N THR A 39 5.99 -19.33 -0.08
CA THR A 39 6.79 -19.19 1.12
C THR A 39 6.84 -17.71 1.46
N PHE A 40 5.86 -17.22 2.23
CA PHE A 40 5.93 -15.91 2.85
C PHE A 40 7.17 -15.90 3.74
N SER A 41 8.14 -15.06 3.41
CA SER A 41 9.26 -14.80 4.29
C SER A 41 8.86 -13.71 5.28
N VAL A 42 9.48 -13.71 6.46
CA VAL A 42 9.29 -12.66 7.47
C VAL A 42 9.60 -11.26 6.90
N ASN A 43 10.50 -11.18 5.91
CA ASN A 43 10.82 -9.91 5.24
C ASN A 43 9.65 -9.37 4.42
N ASP A 44 8.87 -10.24 3.75
CA ASP A 44 7.74 -9.82 2.92
C ASP A 44 6.63 -9.20 3.80
N GLU A 45 6.41 -9.75 4.99
CA GLU A 45 5.43 -9.22 5.94
C GLU A 45 5.80 -7.83 6.45
N LYS A 46 7.08 -7.63 6.79
CA LYS A 46 7.61 -6.32 7.22
C LYS A 46 7.50 -5.27 6.12
N GLU A 47 7.86 -5.61 4.89
CA GLU A 47 7.77 -4.68 3.77
C GLU A 47 6.31 -4.26 3.51
N ILE A 48 5.39 -5.21 3.56
CA ILE A 48 3.95 -4.95 3.45
C ILE A 48 3.48 -4.01 4.57
N GLU A 49 3.94 -4.21 5.81
CA GLU A 49 3.58 -3.38 6.95
C GLU A 49 4.13 -1.96 6.84
N MET A 50 5.40 -1.79 6.44
CA MET A 50 5.99 -0.48 6.17
C MET A 50 5.23 0.27 5.08
N LYS A 51 4.91 -0.42 3.97
CA LYS A 51 4.14 0.15 2.86
C LYS A 51 2.76 0.61 3.31
N LYS A 52 2.04 -0.20 4.08
CA LYS A 52 0.73 0.17 4.66
C LYS A 52 0.85 1.41 5.54
N THR A 53 1.86 1.45 6.40
CA THR A 53 2.10 2.57 7.31
C THR A 53 2.38 3.87 6.54
N LEU A 54 3.23 3.81 5.50
CA LEU A 54 3.48 4.95 4.63
C LEU A 54 2.25 5.44 3.88
N MET A 55 1.38 4.54 3.40
CA MET A 55 0.12 4.92 2.75
C MET A 55 -0.80 5.68 3.71
N LEU A 56 -0.91 5.23 4.97
CA LEU A 56 -1.71 5.93 5.99
C LEU A 56 -1.17 7.34 6.26
N VAL A 57 0.16 7.49 6.31
CA VAL A 57 0.80 8.81 6.50
C VAL A 57 0.58 9.70 5.28
N TYR A 58 0.73 9.16 4.08
CA TYR A 58 0.48 9.87 2.82
C TYR A 58 -0.95 10.42 2.78
N ASP A 59 -1.94 9.59 3.11
CA ASP A 59 -3.35 9.99 3.16
C ASP A 59 -3.61 11.07 4.20
N ALA A 60 -3.00 10.95 5.38
CA ALA A 60 -3.14 11.96 6.44
C ALA A 60 -2.58 13.32 6.01
N LEU A 61 -1.41 13.33 5.35
CA LEU A 61 -0.78 14.54 4.81
C LEU A 61 -1.64 15.16 3.71
N THR A 62 -2.14 14.34 2.78
CA THR A 62 -3.01 14.76 1.67
C THR A 62 -4.29 15.40 2.20
N LYS A 63 -4.96 14.77 3.17
CA LYS A 63 -6.21 15.28 3.80
C LYS A 63 -6.02 16.60 4.53
N LYS A 64 -4.80 16.91 4.96
CA LYS A 64 -4.46 18.19 5.61
C LYS A 64 -3.92 19.23 4.63
N GLY A 65 -3.84 18.92 3.34
CA GLY A 65 -3.39 19.85 2.31
C GLY A 65 -1.87 20.05 2.26
N TYR A 66 -1.10 19.15 2.87
CA TYR A 66 0.35 19.13 2.71
C TYR A 66 0.73 18.40 1.43
N ASN A 67 1.91 18.72 0.87
CA ASN A 67 2.54 17.87 -0.15
C ASN A 67 3.15 16.64 0.54
N PRO A 68 2.59 15.43 0.39
CA PRO A 68 3.01 14.28 1.18
C PRO A 68 4.44 13.85 0.88
N VAL A 69 4.86 13.91 -0.39
CA VAL A 69 6.20 13.52 -0.82
C VAL A 69 7.25 14.41 -0.17
N ASN A 70 7.08 15.73 -0.25
CA ASN A 70 8.04 16.67 0.34
C ASN A 70 8.16 16.50 1.86
N GLN A 71 7.04 16.24 2.54
CA GLN A 71 7.02 16.05 3.99
C GLN A 71 7.67 14.73 4.43
N ILE A 72 7.41 13.64 3.70
CA ILE A 72 8.03 12.34 3.97
C ILE A 72 9.54 12.42 3.69
N VAL A 73 9.96 13.05 2.59
CA VAL A 73 11.39 13.29 2.30
C VAL A 73 12.03 14.13 3.40
N GLY A 74 11.38 15.22 3.83
CA GLY A 74 11.85 16.05 4.94
C GLY A 74 12.03 15.26 6.23
N TYR A 75 11.07 14.39 6.57
CA TYR A 75 11.16 13.50 7.73
C TYR A 75 12.31 12.48 7.60
N ILE A 76 12.46 11.81 6.46
CA ILE A 76 13.52 10.81 6.26
C ILE A 76 14.91 11.45 6.45
N LEU A 77 15.13 12.63 5.87
CA LEU A 77 16.44 13.31 5.93
C LEU A 77 16.76 13.91 7.29
N SER A 78 15.75 14.39 8.02
CA SER A 78 15.95 15.14 9.29
C SER A 78 15.63 14.36 10.55
N GLU A 79 14.87 13.28 10.44
CA GLU A 79 14.16 12.59 11.54
C GLU A 79 13.20 13.48 12.33
N ASP A 80 12.97 14.72 11.92
CA ASP A 80 12.12 15.63 12.67
C ASP A 80 10.64 15.30 12.42
N PRO A 81 9.90 14.79 13.43
CA PRO A 81 8.49 14.44 13.26
C PRO A 81 7.58 15.64 12.98
N THR A 82 8.07 16.89 13.11
CA THR A 82 7.27 18.10 12.81
C THR A 82 6.84 18.17 11.34
N TYR A 83 7.61 17.57 10.42
CA TYR A 83 7.24 17.42 9.00
C TYR A 83 5.94 16.62 8.80
N ILE A 84 5.59 15.74 9.74
CA ILE A 84 4.44 14.85 9.65
C ILE A 84 3.30 15.39 10.50
N THR A 85 2.10 15.46 9.94
CA THR A 85 0.90 15.92 10.67
C THR A 85 0.57 15.02 11.86
N THR A 86 -0.02 15.59 12.92
CA THR A 86 -0.57 14.83 14.05
C THR A 86 -1.91 14.15 13.72
N TYR A 87 -2.52 14.49 12.58
CA TYR A 87 -3.80 13.93 12.16
C TYR A 87 -3.72 12.41 11.93
N ASN A 88 -4.78 11.70 12.33
CA ASN A 88 -4.91 10.24 12.19
C ASN A 88 -3.69 9.45 12.70
N ASN A 89 -3.05 9.94 13.76
CA ASN A 89 -1.89 9.28 14.37
C ASN A 89 -0.68 9.12 13.42
N ALA A 90 -0.62 9.84 12.30
CA ALA A 90 0.40 9.67 11.27
C ALA A 90 1.82 9.88 11.82
N ARG A 91 2.00 10.87 12.70
CA ARG A 91 3.28 11.14 13.35
C ARG A 91 3.78 9.98 14.22
N SER A 92 2.89 9.27 14.91
CA SER A 92 3.30 8.11 15.70
C SER A 92 3.60 6.93 14.78
N LEU A 93 2.73 6.67 13.81
CA LEU A 93 2.87 5.57 12.85
C LEU A 93 4.23 5.58 12.14
N ILE A 94 4.64 6.73 11.57
CA ILE A 94 5.89 6.81 10.82
C ILE A 94 7.14 6.60 11.69
N ARG A 95 7.07 6.92 12.98
CA ARG A 95 8.18 6.70 13.93
C ARG A 95 8.42 5.23 14.26
N HIS A 96 7.47 4.35 13.93
CA HIS A 96 7.62 2.90 14.14
C HIS A 96 8.29 2.23 12.93
N ILE A 97 8.47 2.94 11.83
CA ILE A 97 9.18 2.45 10.66
C ILE A 97 10.69 2.56 10.92
N ASP A 98 11.42 1.48 10.68
CA ASP A 98 12.88 1.54 10.59
C ASP A 98 13.26 2.32 9.32
N ARG A 99 13.94 3.46 9.51
CA ARG A 99 14.28 4.37 8.39
C ARG A 99 15.26 3.73 7.42
N ASP A 100 16.20 2.92 7.90
CA ASP A 100 17.21 2.32 7.05
C ASP A 100 16.59 1.23 6.18
N GLU A 101 15.68 0.44 6.76
CA GLU A 101 14.86 -0.55 6.04
C GLU A 101 14.00 0.13 4.97
N LEU A 102 13.37 1.26 5.32
CA LEU A 102 12.59 2.05 4.37
C LEU A 102 13.45 2.59 3.21
N LEU A 103 14.59 3.23 3.52
CA LEU A 103 15.50 3.77 2.49
C LEU A 103 15.99 2.66 1.56
N GLN A 104 16.35 1.50 2.10
CA GLN A 104 16.76 0.35 1.31
C GLN A 104 15.63 -0.13 0.38
N ALA A 105 14.41 -0.25 0.89
CA ALA A 105 13.24 -0.64 0.09
C ALA A 105 12.96 0.37 -1.04
N LEU A 106 13.04 1.67 -0.77
CA LEU A 106 12.87 2.73 -1.77
C LEU A 106 13.94 2.65 -2.87
N VAL A 107 15.21 2.45 -2.50
CA VAL A 107 16.31 2.31 -3.48
C VAL A 107 16.13 1.06 -4.34
N LYS A 108 15.80 -0.09 -3.73
CA LYS A 108 15.52 -1.34 -4.47
C LYS A 108 14.37 -1.15 -5.44
N SER A 109 13.28 -0.56 -4.98
CA SER A 109 12.11 -0.26 -5.82
C SER A 109 12.46 0.64 -7.00
N TYR A 110 13.27 1.68 -6.79
CA TYR A 110 13.71 2.58 -7.86
C TYR A 110 14.60 1.89 -8.91
N LEU A 111 15.40 0.92 -8.49
CA LEU A 111 16.28 0.13 -9.36
C LEU A 111 15.61 -1.12 -9.95
N HIS A 112 14.33 -1.38 -9.63
CA HIS A 112 13.61 -2.61 -9.97
C HIS A 112 14.33 -3.90 -9.52
N GLN A 113 14.82 -3.91 -8.28
CA GLN A 113 15.49 -5.05 -7.62
C GLN A 113 14.63 -5.70 -6.55
#